data_AF-A0A436V3J1-F1
#
_entry.id   AF-A0A436V3J1-F1
#
_cell.length_a   1.000
_cell.length_b   1.000
_cell.length_c   1.000
_cell.angle_alpha   90.00
_cell.angle_beta   90.00
_cell.angle_gamma   90.00
#
_symmetry.space_group_name_H-M   'P 1'
#
loop_
_entity.id
_entity.type
_entity.pdbx_description
1 polymer ?
#
loop_
_entity_poly.entity_id
_entity_poly.type
_entity_poly.pdbx_seq_one_letter_code
_entity_poly.pdbx_strand_id
1 'polypeptide(L)'
;MILPERCQTGVTKGFGLQTYDYIVVGAGSSGCVLANRLVNAGKSVLLLESGPRDDTPFIHIPATFVRVLGTKRTWMYRTEPEPGANGRVLTVPQGRTLGGGSSVNAMIYIRGQAEDYDTWRDLGLSSDIDHSVDG
;
A
#
# COMPACT_ATOMS: atom_id res chain seq x y z
N MET A 1 10.80 -15.39 -10.37
CA MET A 1 11.31 -14.13 -9.76
C MET A 1 11.89 -14.50 -8.42
N ILE A 2 13.21 -14.61 -8.34
CA ILE A 2 13.94 -15.08 -7.16
C ILE A 2 13.97 -13.91 -6.16
N LEU A 3 13.25 -14.05 -5.05
CA LEU A 3 13.36 -13.14 -3.93
C LEU A 3 14.73 -13.35 -3.28
N PRO A 4 15.53 -12.31 -3.04
CA PRO A 4 16.81 -12.44 -2.34
C PRO A 4 16.59 -12.94 -0.90
N GLU A 5 17.58 -13.67 -0.37
CA GLU A 5 17.60 -14.44 0.89
C GLU A 5 17.37 -13.64 2.21
N ARG A 6 16.77 -12.44 2.17
CA ARG A 6 16.49 -11.62 3.36
C ARG A 6 15.01 -11.53 3.73
N CYS A 7 14.15 -12.37 3.15
CA CYS A 7 12.76 -12.51 3.60
C CYS A 7 12.65 -13.65 4.61
N GLN A 8 13.09 -13.44 5.85
CA GLN A 8 12.93 -14.43 6.92
C GLN A 8 11.45 -14.54 7.32
N THR A 9 10.76 -15.58 6.85
CA THR A 9 9.51 -16.06 7.45
C THR A 9 9.88 -17.02 8.59
N GLY A 10 10.14 -16.49 9.79
CA GLY A 10 10.63 -17.29 10.92
C GLY A 10 9.99 -16.91 12.25
N VAL A 11 9.32 -17.87 12.88
CA VAL A 11 8.97 -17.84 14.31
C VAL A 11 10.28 -18.00 15.10
N THR A 12 10.86 -16.90 15.59
CA THR A 12 12.11 -16.95 16.36
C THR A 12 11.85 -17.08 17.86
N LYS A 13 12.35 -18.19 18.41
CA LYS A 13 12.59 -18.44 19.83
C LYS A 13 13.82 -17.61 20.24
N GLY A 14 13.62 -16.58 21.06
CA GLY A 14 14.66 -15.67 21.57
C GLY A 14 14.26 -14.19 21.41
N PHE A 15 13.92 -13.52 22.52
CA PHE A 15 13.61 -12.08 22.55
C PHE A 15 14.91 -11.25 22.45
N GLY A 16 15.57 -11.28 21.30
CA GLY A 16 16.58 -10.30 20.95
C GLY A 16 15.91 -9.12 20.24
N LEU A 17 16.13 -7.89 20.72
CA LEU A 17 15.60 -6.69 20.07
C LEU A 17 16.25 -6.57 18.68
N GLN A 18 15.48 -6.80 17.61
CA GLN A 18 15.94 -6.56 16.25
C GLN A 18 15.87 -5.07 15.95
N THR A 19 16.92 -4.51 15.35
CA THR A 19 16.98 -3.10 14.94
C THR A 19 16.88 -3.02 13.41
N TYR A 20 16.19 -1.98 12.92
CA TYR A 20 16.01 -1.69 11.51
C TYR A 20 16.24 -0.19 11.29
N ASP A 21 16.80 0.19 10.14
CA ASP A 21 16.96 1.60 9.76
C ASP A 21 15.59 2.27 9.55
N TYR A 22 14.63 1.52 9.00
CA TYR A 22 13.27 2.00 8.75
C TYR A 22 12.22 0.96 9.10
N ILE A 23 11.09 1.44 9.63
CA ILE A 23 9.87 0.66 9.77
C ILE A 23 8.81 1.28 8.85
N VAL A 24 8.37 0.53 7.85
CA VAL A 24 7.30 0.93 6.95
C VAL A 24 6.02 0.26 7.42
N VAL A 25 5.04 1.06 7.83
CA VAL A 25 3.75 0.58 8.32
C VAL A 25 2.74 0.59 7.16
N GLY A 26 2.32 -0.60 6.75
CA GLY A 26 1.45 -0.84 5.60
C GLY A 26 2.25 -1.24 4.35
N ALA A 27 2.00 -2.45 3.84
CA ALA A 27 2.52 -2.94 2.56
C ALA A 27 1.53 -2.67 1.43
N GLY A 28 0.97 -1.47 1.40
CA GLY A 28 0.14 -0.99 0.29
C GLY A 28 0.96 -0.51 -0.91
N SER A 29 0.30 0.10 -1.89
CA SER A 29 0.94 0.53 -3.13
C SER A 29 2.14 1.47 -2.92
N SER A 30 2.03 2.47 -2.05
CA SER A 30 3.15 3.36 -1.71
C SER A 30 4.19 2.68 -0.82
N GLY A 31 3.75 1.92 0.19
CA GLY A 31 4.62 1.23 1.14
C GLY A 31 5.55 0.21 0.48
N CYS A 32 5.03 -0.59 -0.46
CA CYS A 32 5.85 -1.53 -1.23
C CYS A 32 6.90 -0.82 -2.09
N VAL A 33 6.56 0.29 -2.74
CA VAL A 33 7.50 1.07 -3.56
C VAL A 33 8.59 1.70 -2.68
N LEU A 34 8.21 2.30 -1.55
CA LEU A 34 9.16 2.89 -0.60
C LEU A 34 10.11 1.85 -0.02
N ALA A 35 9.58 0.73 0.48
CA ALA A 35 10.38 -0.35 1.04
C ALA A 35 11.38 -0.89 0.01
N ASN A 36 10.95 -1.11 -1.24
CA ASN A 36 11.83 -1.55 -2.33
C ASN A 36 12.96 -0.54 -2.59
N ARG A 37 12.66 0.76 -2.62
CA ARG A 37 13.67 1.82 -2.81
C ARG A 37 14.69 1.86 -1.66
N LEU A 38 14.22 1.80 -0.41
CA LEU A 38 15.08 1.81 0.78
C LEU A 38 16.00 0.58 0.83
N VAL A 39 15.47 -0.61 0.53
CA VAL A 39 16.27 -1.84 0.48
C VAL A 39 17.33 -1.76 -0.62
N ASN A 40 16.99 -1.24 -1.81
CA ASN A 40 17.96 -1.04 -2.89
C ASN A 40 19.04 0.01 -2.54
N ALA A 41 18.73 0.96 -1.66
CA ALA A 41 19.70 1.90 -1.09
C ALA A 41 20.52 1.30 0.08
N GLY A 42 20.45 -0.01 0.29
CA GLY A 42 21.22 -0.72 1.33
C GLY A 42 20.68 -0.58 2.75
N LYS A 43 19.45 -0.08 2.93
CA LYS A 43 18.83 0.07 4.26
C LYS A 43 18.14 -1.21 4.72
N SER A 44 18.20 -1.49 6.01
CA SER A 44 17.41 -2.53 6.65
C SER A 44 15.99 -2.01 6.92
N VAL A 45 14.99 -2.74 6.42
CA VAL A 45 13.58 -2.30 6.47
C VAL A 45 12.71 -3.39 7.08
N LEU A 46 11.92 -3.02 8.09
CA LEU A 46 10.80 -3.82 8.57
C LEU A 46 9.51 -3.33 7.90
N LEU A 47 8.89 -4.18 7.09
CA LEU A 47 7.61 -3.88 6.44
C LEU A 47 6.49 -4.62 7.18
N LEU A 48 5.54 -3.85 7.75
CA LEU A 48 4.42 -4.39 8.52
C LEU A 48 3.14 -4.35 7.70
N GLU A 49 2.43 -5.46 7.58
CA GLU A 49 1.13 -5.54 6.91
C GLU A 49 0.11 -6.31 7.74
N SER A 50 -1.10 -5.76 7.85
CA SER A 50 -2.21 -6.33 8.62
C SER A 50 -2.99 -7.43 7.88
N GLY A 51 -2.86 -7.46 6.57
CA GLY A 51 -3.51 -8.39 5.66
C GLY A 51 -2.70 -9.64 5.34
N PRO A 52 -3.35 -10.68 4.79
CA PRO A 52 -2.64 -11.84 4.29
C PRO A 52 -1.87 -11.51 3.01
N ARG A 53 -1.10 -12.48 2.52
CA ARG A 53 -0.50 -12.43 1.18
C ARG A 53 -1.57 -12.30 0.09
N ASP A 54 -1.19 -11.73 -1.03
CA ASP A 54 -1.98 -11.55 -2.25
C ASP A 54 -2.06 -12.84 -3.10
N ASP A 55 -2.17 -13.99 -2.46
CA ASP A 55 -2.01 -15.31 -3.08
C ASP A 55 -3.27 -15.88 -3.76
N THR A 56 -4.39 -15.14 -3.76
CA THR A 56 -5.63 -15.64 -4.36
C THR A 56 -5.64 -15.40 -5.88
N PRO A 57 -6.07 -16.37 -6.70
CA PRO A 57 -6.19 -16.17 -8.15
C PRO A 57 -7.05 -14.98 -8.54
N PHE A 58 -8.03 -14.59 -7.70
CA PHE A 58 -8.92 -13.47 -7.98
C PHE A 58 -8.23 -12.10 -7.97
N ILE A 59 -7.05 -11.99 -7.37
CA ILE A 59 -6.21 -10.78 -7.44
C ILE A 59 -5.49 -10.71 -8.79
N HIS A 60 -5.03 -11.86 -9.29
CA HIS A 60 -4.21 -11.95 -10.49
C HIS A 60 -5.02 -12.07 -11.79
N ILE A 61 -6.34 -12.26 -11.69
CA ILE A 61 -7.26 -12.26 -12.83
C ILE A 61 -8.03 -10.93 -12.85
N PRO A 62 -7.67 -10.01 -13.76
CA PRO A 62 -8.24 -8.66 -13.85
C PRO A 62 -9.76 -8.56 -13.69
N ALA A 63 -10.50 -9.37 -14.43
CA ALA A 63 -11.97 -9.34 -14.46
C ALA A 63 -12.63 -9.76 -13.14
N THR A 64 -11.86 -10.22 -12.15
CA THR A 64 -12.40 -10.82 -10.92
C THR A 64 -12.16 -10.00 -9.66
N PHE A 65 -11.63 -8.78 -9.76
CA PHE A 65 -11.32 -7.94 -8.59
C PHE A 65 -12.50 -7.77 -7.61
N VAL A 66 -13.73 -7.69 -8.13
CA VAL A 66 -14.97 -7.61 -7.31
C VAL A 66 -15.15 -8.80 -6.37
N ARG A 67 -14.59 -9.98 -6.70
CA ARG A 67 -14.64 -11.18 -5.86
C ARG A 67 -13.72 -11.10 -4.64
N VAL A 68 -12.79 -10.14 -4.63
CA VAL A 68 -11.87 -9.91 -3.50
C VAL A 68 -12.52 -9.02 -2.43
N LEU A 69 -13.48 -8.19 -2.82
CA LEU A 69 -14.22 -7.31 -1.91
C LEU A 69 -15.04 -8.12 -0.89
N GLY A 70 -15.00 -7.71 0.38
CA GLY A 70 -15.69 -8.39 1.48
C GLY A 70 -14.99 -9.63 2.01
N THR A 71 -13.83 -10.00 1.47
CA THR A 71 -13.00 -11.10 1.99
C THR A 71 -12.06 -10.61 3.09
N LYS A 72 -11.26 -11.52 3.68
CA LYS A 72 -10.16 -11.17 4.60
C LYS A 72 -9.09 -10.24 4.00
N ARG A 73 -9.17 -9.95 2.68
CA ARG A 73 -8.25 -9.09 1.93
C ARG A 73 -8.71 -7.65 1.78
N THR A 74 -9.86 -7.30 2.35
CA THR A 74 -10.36 -5.93 2.35
C THR A 74 -10.89 -5.54 3.72
N TRP A 75 -10.63 -4.31 4.13
CA TRP A 75 -11.44 -3.64 5.14
C TRP A 75 -12.71 -3.10 4.49
N MET A 76 -13.86 -3.37 5.09
CA MET A 76 -15.16 -2.88 4.62
C MET A 76 -15.63 -1.77 5.56
N TYR A 77 -14.97 -0.62 5.52
CA TYR A 77 -15.35 0.52 6.34
C TYR A 77 -16.74 1.00 5.95
N ARG A 78 -17.47 1.56 6.92
CA ARG A 78 -18.77 2.17 6.70
C ARG A 78 -18.70 3.61 7.16
N THR A 79 -19.28 4.51 6.37
CA THR A 79 -19.44 5.91 6.79
C THR A 79 -20.49 6.01 7.88
N GLU A 80 -20.47 7.09 8.65
CA GLU A 80 -21.66 7.51 9.36
C GLU A 80 -22.75 7.96 8.35
N PRO A 81 -24.02 8.08 8.76
CA PRO A 81 -25.08 8.62 7.91
C PRO A 81 -24.72 10.04 7.44
N GLU A 82 -24.61 10.22 6.12
CA GLU A 82 -24.13 11.49 5.54
C GLU A 82 -25.32 12.33 5.02
N PRO A 83 -25.57 13.53 5.56
CA PRO A 83 -26.62 14.43 5.07
C PRO A 83 -26.49 14.73 3.57
N GLY A 84 -25.26 14.95 3.07
CA GLY A 84 -24.99 15.16 1.65
C GLY A 84 -25.26 13.94 0.76
N ALA A 85 -25.53 12.78 1.37
CA ALA A 85 -25.88 11.54 0.70
C ALA A 85 -27.31 11.06 1.02
N ASN A 86 -28.22 11.94 1.45
CA ASN A 86 -29.58 11.63 1.89
C ASN A 86 -29.63 10.66 3.08
N GLY A 87 -28.70 10.80 4.03
CA GLY A 87 -28.62 9.94 5.22
C GLY A 87 -28.17 8.50 4.93
N ARG A 88 -27.63 8.24 3.73
CA ARG A 88 -27.10 6.91 3.40
C ARG A 88 -25.81 6.61 4.16
N VAL A 89 -25.67 5.34 4.51
CA VAL A 89 -24.42 4.74 5.01
C VAL A 89 -23.74 4.03 3.85
N LEU A 90 -22.56 4.51 3.46
CA LEU A 90 -21.82 3.99 2.31
C LEU A 90 -20.74 3.02 2.78
N THR A 91 -20.49 1.98 1.99
CA THR A 91 -19.38 1.05 2.20
C THR A 91 -18.17 1.51 1.41
N VAL A 92 -17.04 1.68 2.10
CA VAL A 92 -15.77 2.11 1.51
C VAL A 92 -14.77 0.96 1.64
N PRO A 93 -14.65 0.09 0.61
CA PRO A 93 -13.68 -0.99 0.64
C PRO A 93 -12.26 -0.43 0.57
N GLN A 94 -11.36 -0.95 1.41
CA GLN A 94 -9.93 -0.64 1.40
C GLN A 94 -9.12 -1.93 1.36
N GLY A 95 -8.01 -1.95 0.61
CA GLY A 95 -7.15 -3.12 0.52
C GLY A 95 -6.53 -3.47 1.88
N ARG A 96 -6.59 -4.74 2.25
CA ARG A 96 -6.00 -5.33 3.45
C ARG A 96 -5.25 -6.60 3.05
N THR A 97 -4.17 -6.45 2.30
CA THR A 97 -3.35 -7.56 1.79
C THR A 97 -2.01 -6.99 1.33
N LEU A 98 -0.97 -7.82 1.12
CA LEU A 98 0.26 -7.34 0.48
C LEU A 98 -0.06 -6.69 -0.89
N GLY A 99 0.54 -5.54 -1.16
CA GLY A 99 0.19 -4.64 -2.28
C GLY A 99 -1.02 -3.72 -2.00
N GLY A 100 -1.84 -4.02 -0.98
CA GLY A 100 -2.95 -3.18 -0.53
C GLY A 100 -3.95 -2.85 -1.63
N GLY A 101 -4.19 -1.56 -1.87
CA GLY A 101 -5.13 -1.07 -2.89
C GLY A 101 -4.82 -1.57 -4.29
N SER A 102 -3.55 -1.66 -4.69
CA SER A 102 -3.18 -2.15 -6.03
C SER A 102 -3.50 -3.63 -6.26
N SER A 103 -3.62 -4.42 -5.20
CA SER A 103 -4.01 -5.83 -5.29
C SER A 103 -5.52 -6.04 -5.37
N VAL A 104 -6.33 -5.00 -5.15
CA VAL A 104 -7.80 -5.09 -5.12
C VAL A 104 -8.49 -4.08 -6.05
N ASN A 105 -7.72 -3.39 -6.91
CA ASN A 105 -8.22 -2.35 -7.79
C ASN A 105 -8.83 -2.92 -9.09
N ALA A 106 -9.42 -2.04 -9.90
CA ALA A 106 -9.93 -2.37 -11.24
C ALA A 106 -8.86 -2.22 -12.35
N MET A 107 -7.57 -2.10 -12.00
CA MET A 107 -6.40 -1.85 -12.87
C MET A 107 -6.55 -0.69 -13.87
N ILE A 108 -7.34 0.31 -13.52
CA ILE A 108 -7.44 1.54 -14.30
C ILE A 108 -6.21 2.40 -14.01
N TYR A 109 -5.48 2.78 -15.05
CA TYR A 109 -4.36 3.71 -14.95
C TYR A 109 -4.76 5.09 -15.45
N ILE A 110 -4.72 6.08 -14.56
CA ILE A 110 -5.03 7.48 -14.85
C ILE A 110 -3.98 8.35 -14.13
N ARG A 111 -3.55 9.44 -14.78
CA ARG A 111 -2.80 10.53 -14.14
C ARG A 111 -3.71 11.74 -13.95
N GLY A 112 -3.44 12.53 -12.91
CA GLY A 112 -4.09 13.83 -12.73
C GLY A 112 -3.73 14.80 -13.84
N GLN A 113 -4.45 15.92 -13.90
CA GLN A 113 -4.08 17.05 -14.74
C GLN A 113 -2.90 17.80 -14.09
N ALA A 114 -2.17 18.61 -14.87
CA ALA A 114 -1.02 19.34 -14.35
C ALA A 114 -1.40 20.26 -13.18
N GLU A 115 -2.57 20.89 -13.30
CA GLU A 115 -3.14 21.81 -12.34
C GLU A 115 -3.40 21.16 -10.96
N ASP A 116 -3.70 19.86 -10.92
CA ASP A 116 -3.89 19.12 -9.66
C ASP A 116 -2.59 19.13 -8.83
N TYR A 117 -1.46 18.91 -9.50
CA TYR A 117 -0.13 18.86 -8.86
C TYR A 117 0.40 20.26 -8.54
N ASP A 118 0.16 21.24 -9.43
CA ASP A 118 0.48 22.64 -9.17
C ASP A 118 -0.26 23.16 -7.94
N THR A 119 -1.54 22.82 -7.82
CA THR A 119 -2.35 23.18 -6.65
C THR A 119 -1.76 22.58 -5.36
N TRP A 120 -1.30 21.33 -5.37
CA TRP A 120 -0.66 20.74 -4.18
C TRP A 120 0.62 21.44 -3.79
N ARG A 121 1.46 21.81 -4.77
CA ARG A 121 2.67 22.60 -4.52
C ARG A 121 2.31 23.93 -3.87
N ASP A 122 1.34 24.64 -4.43
CA ASP A 122 0.93 25.95 -3.94
C ASP A 122 0.28 25.87 -2.55
N LEU A 123 -0.31 24.72 -2.18
CA LEU A 123 -0.81 24.41 -0.84
C LEU A 123 0.29 23.94 0.14
N GLY A 124 1.55 23.87 -0.27
CA GLY A 124 2.69 23.61 0.61
C GLY A 124 3.35 22.23 0.47
N LEU A 125 2.97 21.42 -0.53
CA LEU A 125 3.75 20.24 -0.90
C LEU A 125 5.00 20.69 -1.69
N SER A 126 6.01 21.23 -1.00
CA SER A 126 7.20 21.79 -1.65
C SER A 126 7.92 20.75 -2.50
N SER A 127 8.51 21.19 -3.60
CA SER A 127 9.23 20.36 -4.57
C SER A 127 10.61 19.91 -4.08
N ASP A 128 10.92 20.01 -2.78
CA ASP A 128 12.24 19.70 -2.21
C ASP A 128 12.52 18.19 -2.13
N ILE A 129 11.91 17.40 -3.02
CA ILE A 129 12.38 16.06 -3.31
C ILE A 129 13.75 16.23 -3.97
N ASP A 130 14.80 15.95 -3.20
CA ASP A 130 16.17 15.93 -3.65
C ASP A 130 16.32 15.10 -4.93
N HIS A 131 16.45 15.76 -6.07
CA HIS A 131 16.69 15.15 -7.38
C HIS A 131 18.14 14.68 -7.56
N SER A 132 19.01 14.78 -6.54
CA SER A 132 20.41 14.34 -6.63
C SER A 132 20.61 12.81 -6.65
N VAL A 133 19.54 12.03 -6.48
CA VAL A 133 19.56 10.55 -6.57
C VAL A 133 19.27 9.98 -7.96
N ASP A 134 19.05 10.83 -8.98
CA ASP A 134 18.86 10.40 -10.38
C ASP A 134 20.14 10.58 -11.24
N GLY A 135 21.30 10.19 -10.70
CA GLY A 135 22.61 10.20 -11.39
C GLY A 135 23.34 8.88 -11.34
#